data_AF-A0A4Y2NVA5-F1
#
_entry.id   AF-A0A4Y2NVA5-F1
#
_cell.length_a   1.000
_cell.length_b   1.000
_cell.length_c   1.000
_cell.angle_alpha   90.00
_cell.angle_beta   90.00
_cell.angle_gamma   90.00
#
_symmetry.space_group_name_H-M   'P 1'
#
loop_
_entity.id
_entity.type
_entity.pdbx_description
1 polymer ?
#
loop_
_entity_poly.entity_id
_entity_poly.type
_entity_poly.pdbx_seq_one_letter_code
_entity_poly.pdbx_strand_id
1 'polypeptide(L)'
;MMWREQQNHTTDCYFCSVDVRGFNTKNKKNIFYPNLSSSIRTVPHSSEIPVPLPPSSLDDILSDSEEGDTLPQDESSKDFSVDEEPQPFSQSELNDLVRDLGLSKDGVELLGPRQENKNQLTPGTAFSWYRHRENEFIQLFSKEGNLVFLMMSRANEVI
;
A
#
# COMPACT_ATOMS: atom_id res chain seq x y z
N MET A 1 -25.40 -2.36 0.62
CA MET A 1 -25.36 -2.45 -0.85
C MET A 1 -25.01 -3.88 -1.22
N MET A 2 -25.43 -4.38 -2.39
CA MET A 2 -25.07 -5.71 -2.87
C MET A 2 -24.18 -5.63 -4.11
N TRP A 3 -23.12 -6.45 -4.12
CA TRP A 3 -22.29 -6.65 -5.31
C TRP A 3 -23.07 -7.48 -6.33
N ARG A 4 -23.00 -7.07 -7.61
CA ARG A 4 -23.49 -7.89 -8.73
C ARG A 4 -22.38 -8.76 -9.24
N GLU A 5 -22.74 -9.88 -9.85
CA GLU A 5 -21.81 -10.69 -10.62
C GLU A 5 -21.24 -9.85 -11.78
N GLN A 6 -19.92 -9.73 -11.82
CA GLN A 6 -19.21 -9.04 -12.89
C GLN A 6 -19.27 -9.89 -14.16
N GLN A 7 -19.28 -9.24 -15.32
CA GLN A 7 -19.37 -9.92 -16.62
C GLN A 7 -18.18 -9.54 -17.49
N ASN A 8 -17.82 -10.41 -18.43
CA ASN A 8 -16.80 -10.17 -19.48
C ASN A 8 -15.39 -9.84 -18.95
N HIS A 9 -14.74 -10.81 -18.32
CA HIS A 9 -13.34 -10.69 -17.88
C HIS A 9 -12.30 -10.93 -18.98
N THR A 10 -12.74 -11.34 -20.17
CA THR A 10 -11.85 -11.75 -21.28
C THR A 10 -11.52 -10.64 -22.25
N THR A 11 -12.44 -9.69 -22.48
CA THR A 11 -12.19 -8.58 -23.42
C THR A 11 -12.24 -7.22 -22.75
N ASP A 12 -12.92 -7.13 -21.61
CA ASP A 12 -13.18 -5.90 -20.88
C ASP A 12 -12.45 -5.91 -19.53
N CYS A 13 -11.18 -6.35 -19.46
CA CYS A 13 -10.43 -6.44 -18.20
C CYS A 13 -9.77 -5.09 -17.83
N TYR A 14 -10.48 -4.28 -17.05
CA TYR A 14 -10.05 -2.96 -16.59
C TYR A 14 -9.81 -2.94 -15.09
N PHE A 15 -8.86 -2.12 -14.65
CA PHE A 15 -8.81 -1.60 -13.30
C PHE A 15 -8.86 -0.08 -13.32
N CYS A 16 -9.68 0.48 -12.43
CA CYS A 16 -9.83 1.92 -12.37
C CYS A 16 -8.79 2.53 -11.43
N SER A 17 -7.89 3.33 -12.01
CA SER A 17 -6.88 4.09 -11.28
C SER A 17 -7.33 5.55 -11.22
N VAL A 18 -8.22 5.85 -10.27
CA VAL A 18 -8.66 7.24 -10.00
C VAL A 18 -7.68 7.89 -9.05
N ASP A 19 -7.30 9.14 -9.33
CA ASP A 19 -6.54 9.94 -8.36
C ASP A 19 -7.43 10.23 -7.14
N VAL A 20 -7.05 9.67 -5.99
CA VAL A 20 -7.75 9.84 -4.72
C VAL A 20 -7.12 10.92 -3.83
N ARG A 21 -6.12 11.67 -4.33
CA ARG A 21 -5.54 12.79 -3.59
C ARG A 21 -6.57 13.88 -3.33
N GLY A 22 -6.61 14.40 -2.11
CA GLY A 22 -7.58 15.42 -1.69
C GLY A 22 -8.96 14.88 -1.29
N PHE A 23 -9.18 13.56 -1.41
CA PHE A 23 -10.37 12.92 -0.85
C PHE A 23 -10.14 12.52 0.62
N ASN A 24 -11.15 12.77 1.45
CA ASN A 24 -11.26 12.44 2.87
C ASN A 24 -12.59 11.71 3.13
N THR A 25 -12.84 11.31 4.37
CA THR A 25 -14.06 10.59 4.76
C THR A 25 -15.36 11.34 4.46
N LYS A 26 -15.35 12.68 4.42
CA LYS A 26 -16.53 13.50 4.13
C LYS A 26 -16.85 13.61 2.64
N ASN A 27 -15.83 13.64 1.78
CA ASN A 27 -15.98 13.82 0.33
C ASN A 27 -15.68 12.56 -0.50
N LYS A 28 -15.34 11.42 0.13
CA LYS A 28 -15.06 10.13 -0.56
C LYS A 28 -16.16 9.71 -1.55
N LYS A 29 -17.42 10.05 -1.27
CA LYS A 29 -18.56 9.81 -2.18
C LYS A 29 -18.46 10.54 -3.52
N ASN A 30 -17.62 11.57 -3.61
CA ASN A 30 -17.37 12.33 -4.82
C ASN A 30 -16.31 11.67 -5.73
N ILE A 31 -15.65 10.60 -5.28
CA ILE A 31 -14.74 9.84 -6.15
C ILE A 31 -15.58 9.15 -7.23
N PHE A 32 -15.35 9.54 -8.47
CA PHE A 32 -16.05 8.99 -9.60
C PHE A 32 -15.33 7.76 -10.14
N TYR A 33 -15.92 6.59 -9.92
CA TYR A 33 -15.49 5.34 -10.55
C TYR A 33 -16.38 5.03 -11.76
N PRO A 34 -15.85 4.86 -12.98
CA PRO A 34 -16.62 4.45 -14.13
C PRO A 34 -17.34 3.12 -13.85
N ASN A 35 -18.57 2.99 -14.36
CA ASN A 35 -19.38 1.79 -14.19
C ASN A 35 -19.19 0.90 -15.42
N LEU A 36 -18.30 -0.09 -15.33
CA LEU A 36 -17.93 -0.99 -16.43
C LEU A 36 -18.54 -2.37 -16.21
N SER A 37 -18.72 -3.19 -17.26
CA SER A 37 -19.25 -4.56 -17.15
C SER A 37 -18.38 -5.47 -16.29
N SER A 38 -17.07 -5.31 -16.39
CA SER A 38 -16.09 -6.01 -15.55
C SER A 38 -15.92 -5.43 -14.16
N SER A 39 -16.40 -4.22 -13.90
CA SER A 39 -16.25 -3.49 -12.64
C SER A 39 -17.54 -2.72 -12.32
N ILE A 40 -18.61 -3.49 -12.08
CA ILE A 40 -19.97 -2.97 -11.85
C ILE A 40 -20.08 -2.41 -10.43
N ARG A 41 -20.70 -1.23 -10.31
CA ARG A 41 -21.01 -0.62 -9.01
C ARG A 41 -22.04 -1.44 -8.23
N THR A 42 -21.88 -1.46 -6.91
CA THR A 42 -22.87 -2.09 -6.02
C THR A 42 -24.25 -1.43 -6.12
N VAL A 43 -25.29 -2.23 -5.86
CA VAL A 43 -26.68 -1.77 -5.83
C VAL A 43 -27.11 -1.46 -4.41
N PRO A 44 -27.88 -0.39 -4.17
CA PRO A 44 -28.59 -0.21 -2.92
C PRO A 44 -29.52 -1.40 -2.63
N HIS A 45 -29.74 -1.72 -1.36
CA HIS A 45 -30.78 -2.67 -0.99
C HIS A 45 -32.15 -2.09 -1.32
N SER A 46 -33.07 -2.97 -1.70
CA SER A 46 -34.47 -2.65 -1.99
C SER A 46 -35.35 -3.78 -1.47
N SER A 47 -36.67 -3.66 -1.59
CA SER A 47 -37.59 -4.75 -1.24
C SER A 47 -37.32 -6.05 -2.01
N GLU A 48 -36.72 -5.97 -3.19
CA GLU A 48 -36.29 -7.12 -4.00
C GLU A 48 -34.93 -7.68 -3.55
N ILE A 49 -34.10 -6.87 -2.89
CA ILE A 49 -32.76 -7.23 -2.42
C ILE A 49 -32.61 -6.86 -0.95
N PRO A 50 -33.23 -7.63 -0.03
CA PRO A 50 -33.20 -7.32 1.39
C PRO A 50 -31.78 -7.39 1.95
N VAL A 51 -31.57 -6.71 3.07
CA VAL A 51 -30.32 -6.82 3.83
C VAL A 51 -30.25 -8.26 4.39
N PRO A 52 -29.14 -8.99 4.22
CA PRO A 52 -28.98 -10.31 4.82
C PRO A 52 -29.14 -10.24 6.33
N LEU A 53 -29.90 -11.16 6.91
CA LEU A 53 -30.03 -11.25 8.35
C LEU A 53 -28.76 -11.85 8.96
N PRO A 54 -28.27 -11.32 10.09
CA PRO A 54 -27.15 -11.93 10.79
C PRO A 54 -27.50 -13.37 11.21
N PRO A 55 -26.52 -14.28 11.22
CA PRO A 55 -26.73 -15.63 11.74
C PRO A 55 -27.10 -15.57 13.23
N SER A 56 -27.94 -16.51 13.67
CA SER A 56 -28.51 -16.53 15.02
C SER A 56 -27.55 -17.02 16.12
N SER A 57 -26.38 -17.56 15.77
CA SER A 57 -25.33 -17.97 16.71
C SER A 57 -23.99 -17.35 16.32
N LEU A 58 -23.32 -16.74 17.30
CA LEU A 58 -22.04 -16.02 17.18
C LEU A 58 -20.90 -16.83 17.81
N ASP A 59 -20.90 -18.15 17.66
CA ASP A 59 -19.92 -19.00 18.35
C ASP A 59 -18.51 -19.00 17.71
N ASP A 60 -18.33 -18.38 16.53
CA ASP A 60 -17.11 -18.48 15.71
C ASP A 60 -16.31 -17.17 15.53
N ILE A 61 -16.50 -16.16 16.38
CA ILE A 61 -15.64 -14.96 16.36
C ILE A 61 -15.09 -14.71 17.76
N LEU A 62 -14.01 -15.42 18.11
CA LEU A 62 -13.17 -15.08 19.25
C LEU A 62 -12.71 -13.62 19.10
N SER A 63 -13.16 -12.79 20.04
CA SER A 63 -12.70 -11.42 20.23
C SER A 63 -11.23 -11.45 20.64
N ASP A 64 -10.36 -10.85 19.84
CA ASP A 64 -8.99 -10.54 20.28
C ASP A 64 -9.02 -9.13 20.87
N SER A 65 -8.97 -9.08 22.20
CA SER A 65 -9.08 -7.87 23.00
C SER A 65 -7.77 -7.08 22.99
N GLU A 66 -7.94 -5.77 23.03
CA GLU A 66 -6.88 -4.77 23.12
C GLU A 66 -6.00 -4.87 24.38
N GLU A 67 -4.67 -4.83 24.18
CA GLU A 67 -3.70 -4.54 25.24
C GLU A 67 -3.03 -3.19 24.96
N GLY A 68 -3.37 -2.21 25.80
CA GLY A 68 -2.73 -0.90 25.83
C GLY A 68 -1.41 -0.98 26.59
N ASP A 69 -0.31 -0.64 25.92
CA ASP A 69 1.00 -0.54 26.55
C ASP A 69 1.34 0.90 26.91
N THR A 70 2.00 1.06 28.06
CA THR A 70 2.17 2.31 28.80
C THR A 70 3.54 2.90 28.50
N LEU A 71 3.59 4.15 28.01
CA LEU A 71 4.84 4.88 27.78
C LEU A 71 5.43 5.42 29.09
N PRO A 72 6.75 5.26 29.36
CA PRO A 72 7.48 6.16 30.23
C PRO A 72 8.10 7.28 29.40
N GLN A 73 7.74 8.50 29.77
CA GLN A 73 8.43 9.74 29.42
C GLN A 73 9.68 9.83 30.30
N ASP A 74 10.87 10.01 29.71
CA ASP A 74 12.03 10.49 30.45
C ASP A 74 12.74 11.59 29.65
N GLU A 75 12.65 12.79 30.19
CA GLU A 75 13.31 14.01 29.76
C GLU A 75 14.73 13.98 30.31
N SER A 76 15.73 13.74 29.45
CA SER A 76 17.12 13.99 29.82
C SER A 76 17.84 14.69 28.68
N SER A 77 17.75 16.02 28.71
CA SER A 77 18.59 16.93 27.93
C SER A 77 20.06 16.74 28.36
N LYS A 78 20.83 16.00 27.57
CA LYS A 78 22.29 15.92 27.73
C LYS A 78 22.96 16.94 26.82
N ASP A 79 23.63 17.87 27.47
CA ASP A 79 24.51 18.88 26.87
C ASP A 79 25.61 18.24 26.02
N PHE A 80 25.91 18.88 24.89
CA PHE A 80 26.86 18.45 23.86
C PHE A 80 28.29 18.30 24.39
N SER A 81 28.71 17.06 24.63
CA SER A 81 30.13 16.67 24.73
C SER A 81 30.65 16.30 23.34
N VAL A 82 31.52 17.14 22.80
CA VAL A 82 32.23 16.94 21.52
C VAL A 82 33.43 16.03 21.77
N ASP A 83 33.22 14.71 21.69
CA ASP A 83 34.21 13.73 21.25
C ASP A 83 33.50 12.37 21.08
N GLU A 84 32.71 12.23 20.02
CA GLU A 84 32.04 10.97 19.73
C GLU A 84 32.55 10.43 18.40
N GLU A 85 33.22 9.28 18.49
CA GLU A 85 33.47 8.40 17.36
C GLU A 85 32.18 8.29 16.52
N PRO A 86 32.25 8.28 15.17
CA PRO A 86 31.05 8.37 14.34
C PRO A 86 30.01 7.31 14.75
N GLN A 87 28.92 7.74 15.39
CA GLN A 87 27.88 6.83 15.84
C GLN A 87 27.20 6.22 14.61
N PRO A 88 27.25 4.89 14.44
CA PRO A 88 26.58 4.25 13.32
C PRO A 88 25.07 4.29 13.52
N PHE A 89 24.32 4.52 12.44
CA PHE A 89 22.87 4.48 12.46
C PHE A 89 22.37 3.08 12.82
N SER A 90 21.37 3.04 13.70
CA SER A 90 20.50 1.90 13.91
C SER A 90 19.50 1.74 12.75
N GLN A 91 18.86 0.56 12.66
CA GLN A 91 17.82 0.30 11.66
C GLN A 91 16.67 1.34 11.73
N SER A 92 16.25 1.74 12.93
CA SER A 92 15.18 2.72 13.12
C SER A 92 15.59 4.11 12.65
N GLU A 93 16.79 4.57 13.01
CA GLU A 93 17.27 5.90 12.61
C GLU A 93 17.48 5.99 11.10
N LEU A 94 17.96 4.91 10.47
CA LEU A 94 18.06 4.83 9.02
C LEU A 94 16.66 4.89 8.35
N ASN A 95 15.67 4.18 8.91
CA ASN A 95 14.30 4.20 8.40
C ASN A 95 13.65 5.58 8.57
N ASP A 96 13.88 6.24 9.70
CA ASP A 96 13.39 7.58 9.98
C ASP A 96 14.05 8.60 9.04
N LEU A 97 15.36 8.50 8.81
CA LEU A 97 16.08 9.32 7.83
C LEU A 97 15.50 9.18 6.41
N VAL A 98 15.21 7.95 5.99
CA VAL A 98 14.56 7.68 4.70
C VAL A 98 13.20 8.38 4.59
N ARG A 99 12.42 8.33 5.68
CA ARG A 99 11.09 8.95 5.75
C ARG A 99 11.17 10.47 5.77
N ASP A 100 12.07 11.03 6.56
CA ASP A 100 12.25 12.48 6.76
C ASP A 100 12.75 13.16 5.48
N LEU A 101 13.63 12.48 4.73
CA LEU A 101 14.11 12.94 3.43
C LEU A 101 13.13 12.67 2.28
N GLY A 102 12.09 11.85 2.51
CA GLY A 102 11.11 11.48 1.49
C GLY A 102 11.75 10.81 0.27
N LEU A 103 12.75 9.94 0.47
CA LEU A 103 13.52 9.35 -0.62
C LEU A 103 12.65 8.46 -1.51
N SER A 104 12.88 8.54 -2.83
CA SER A 104 12.33 7.57 -3.77
C SER A 104 12.93 6.18 -3.51
N LYS A 105 12.27 5.13 -4.00
CA LYS A 105 12.72 3.75 -3.76
C LYS A 105 14.14 3.50 -4.31
N ASP A 106 14.47 4.07 -5.47
CA ASP A 106 15.83 4.05 -6.03
C ASP A 106 16.84 4.80 -5.16
N GLY A 107 16.41 5.91 -4.54
CA GLY A 107 17.23 6.68 -3.61
C GLY A 107 17.55 5.91 -2.34
N VAL A 108 16.58 5.17 -1.79
CA VAL A 108 16.77 4.31 -0.61
C VAL A 108 17.71 3.14 -0.93
N GLU A 109 17.51 2.52 -2.09
CA GLU A 109 18.33 1.42 -2.58
C GLU A 109 19.80 1.82 -2.78
N LEU A 110 20.05 3.08 -3.13
CA LEU A 110 21.40 3.63 -3.24
C LEU A 110 21.98 4.08 -1.89
N LEU A 111 21.14 4.62 -0.99
CA LEU A 111 21.57 5.18 0.29
C LEU A 111 22.12 4.11 1.22
N GLY A 112 21.37 3.02 1.40
CA GLY A 112 21.70 1.97 2.38
C GLY A 112 23.10 1.38 2.18
N PRO A 113 23.41 0.81 1.00
CA PRO A 113 24.74 0.25 0.71
C PRO A 113 25.86 1.29 0.79
N ARG A 114 25.57 2.57 0.48
CA ARG A 114 26.55 3.65 0.62
C ARG A 114 26.88 3.96 2.07
N GLN A 115 25.91 3.85 2.99
CA GLN A 115 26.16 4.00 4.42
C GLN A 115 26.89 2.78 4.99
N GLU A 116 26.55 1.57 4.51
CA GLU A 116 27.25 0.34 4.87
C GLU A 116 28.73 0.39 4.46
N ASN A 117 29.03 0.80 3.22
CA ASN A 117 30.40 0.97 2.71
C ASN A 117 31.24 1.99 3.50
N LYS A 118 30.58 2.91 4.22
CA LYS A 118 31.24 3.90 5.07
C LYS A 118 31.36 3.45 6.53
N ASN A 119 30.95 2.22 6.86
CA ASN A 119 30.84 1.70 8.22
C ASN A 119 29.97 2.59 9.14
N GLN A 120 28.96 3.24 8.57
CA GLN A 120 28.06 4.15 9.30
C GLN A 120 26.81 3.44 9.84
N LEU A 121 26.78 2.11 9.84
CA LEU A 121 25.60 1.33 10.23
C LEU A 121 25.95 0.31 11.28
N THR A 122 25.00 0.07 12.17
CA THR A 122 25.13 -0.96 13.20
C THR A 122 25.16 -2.35 12.56
N PRO A 123 25.96 -3.30 13.09
CA PRO A 123 25.98 -4.67 12.59
C PRO A 123 24.58 -5.29 12.63
N GLY A 124 24.17 -5.93 11.54
CA GLY A 124 22.85 -6.55 11.42
C GLY A 124 21.73 -5.62 10.92
N THR A 125 22.06 -4.37 10.54
CA THR A 125 21.15 -3.52 9.77
C THR A 125 20.87 -4.19 8.42
N ALA A 126 19.60 -4.34 8.08
CA ALA A 126 19.16 -5.02 6.87
C ALA A 126 18.56 -4.02 5.87
N PHE A 127 18.68 -4.35 4.58
CA PHE A 127 18.07 -3.60 3.50
C PHE A 127 17.20 -4.49 2.64
N SER A 128 16.13 -3.90 2.12
CA SER A 128 15.31 -4.51 1.08
C SER A 128 15.59 -3.85 -0.26
N TRP A 129 15.79 -4.68 -1.29
CA TRP A 129 16.00 -4.23 -2.65
C TRP A 129 14.67 -4.14 -3.41
N TYR A 130 14.54 -3.15 -4.30
CA TYR A 130 13.39 -3.09 -5.20
C TYR A 130 13.40 -4.32 -6.10
N ARG A 131 12.35 -5.14 -6.04
CA ARG A 131 12.16 -6.25 -7.00
C ARG A 131 11.56 -5.72 -8.28
N HIS A 132 12.25 -5.87 -9.40
CA HIS A 132 11.77 -5.45 -10.74
C HIS A 132 10.85 -6.48 -11.43
N ARG A 133 10.18 -7.35 -10.66
CA ARG A 133 9.37 -8.44 -11.23
C ARG A 133 8.19 -7.90 -12.04
N GLU A 134 7.68 -6.72 -11.68
CA GLU A 134 6.60 -6.07 -12.40
C GLU A 134 6.99 -5.60 -13.81
N ASN A 135 8.29 -5.39 -14.09
CA ASN A 135 8.73 -4.85 -15.39
C ASN A 135 8.27 -5.72 -16.56
N GLU A 136 8.26 -7.04 -16.38
CA GLU A 136 7.78 -8.01 -17.38
C GLU A 136 6.27 -7.90 -17.65
N PHE A 137 5.52 -7.41 -16.65
CA PHE A 137 4.07 -7.27 -16.71
C PHE A 137 3.62 -5.86 -17.09
N ILE A 138 4.44 -4.83 -16.87
CA ILE A 138 4.10 -3.43 -17.22
C ILE A 138 3.71 -3.31 -18.69
N GLN A 139 4.40 -4.02 -19.59
CA GLN A 139 4.10 -4.05 -21.03
C GLN A 139 2.72 -4.64 -21.40
N LEU A 140 2.11 -5.39 -20.48
CA LEU A 140 0.77 -5.96 -20.67
C LEU A 140 -0.32 -4.93 -20.35
N PHE A 141 0.02 -3.81 -19.73
CA PHE A 141 -0.94 -2.79 -19.31
C PHE A 141 -0.87 -1.54 -20.18
N SER A 142 -2.03 -0.97 -20.44
CA SER A 142 -2.21 0.30 -21.12
C SER A 142 -3.04 1.24 -20.27
N LYS A 143 -2.75 2.54 -20.35
CA LYS A 143 -3.51 3.57 -19.63
C LYS A 143 -4.14 4.55 -20.60
N GLU A 144 -5.44 4.73 -20.46
CA GLU A 144 -6.22 5.75 -21.16
C GLU A 144 -6.98 6.59 -20.12
N GLY A 145 -6.56 7.84 -19.92
CA GLY A 145 -7.10 8.68 -18.84
C GLY A 145 -6.91 8.06 -17.45
N ASN A 146 -8.02 7.79 -16.74
CA ASN A 146 -8.03 7.16 -15.41
C ASN A 146 -8.30 5.64 -15.47
N LEU A 147 -8.34 5.08 -16.67
CA LEU A 147 -8.55 3.65 -16.88
C LEU A 147 -7.22 3.01 -17.25
N VAL A 148 -6.91 1.91 -16.57
CA VAL A 148 -5.79 1.05 -16.95
C VAL A 148 -6.36 -0.32 -17.31
N PHE A 149 -5.89 -0.90 -18.38
CA PHE A 149 -6.44 -2.14 -18.93
C PHE A 149 -5.36 -3.08 -19.42
N LEU A 150 -5.69 -4.38 -19.41
CA LEU A 150 -4.81 -5.42 -19.92
C LEU A 150 -4.94 -5.50 -21.45
N MET A 151 -3.82 -5.37 -22.16
CA MET A 151 -3.77 -5.57 -23.61
C MET A 151 -3.78 -7.07 -23.94
N MET A 152 -4.98 -7.63 -24.12
CA MET A 152 -5.20 -9.06 -24.40
C MET A 152 -4.54 -9.56 -25.70
N SER A 153 -4.14 -8.68 -26.63
CA SER A 153 -3.50 -9.09 -27.90
C SER A 153 -2.11 -9.71 -27.70
N ARG A 154 -1.47 -9.54 -26.55
CA ARG A 154 -0.13 -10.10 -26.24
C ARG A 154 -0.17 -11.16 -25.14
N ALA A 155 -1.31 -11.37 -24.50
CA ALA A 155 -1.48 -12.36 -23.44
C ALA A 155 -1.52 -13.81 -23.99
N ASN A 156 -1.86 -13.98 -25.27
CA ASN A 156 -1.96 -15.29 -25.92
C ASN A 156 -0.61 -15.87 -26.39
N GLU A 157 0.51 -15.14 -26.24
CA GLU A 157 1.86 -15.61 -26.63
C GLU A 157 2.75 -15.99 -25.43
N VAL A 158 2.26 -15.86 -24.18
CA VAL A 158 3.07 -16.06 -22.97
C VAL A 158 2.49 -17.15 -22.04
N ILE A 159 1.79 -18.14 -22.58
CA ILE A 159 1.40 -19.36 -21.86
C ILE A 159 2.03 -20.57 -22.54
#